data_AF-A0A9D5PA51-F1
#
_entry.id   AF-A0A9D5PA51-F1
#
_cell.length_a   1.000
_cell.length_b   1.000
_cell.length_c   1.000
_cell.angle_alpha   90.00
_cell.angle_beta   90.00
_cell.angle_gamma   90.00
#
_symmetry.space_group_name_H-M   'P 1'
#
loop_
_entity.id
_entity.type
_entity.pdbx_description
1 polymer ?
#
loop_
_entity_poly.entity_id
_entity_poly.type
_entity_poly.pdbx_seq_one_letter_code
_entity_poly.pdbx_strand_id
1 'polypeptide(L)'
;MSVHVIYYKDGAKMMRPITSRAEYMALRDSEQNRRADKRHLVQMNYSCLPAENGALKGSTLESNSVGMDIDLNSEDWAVEKEKRTVRDQIVAKREDLGLLMLEESFSKGYHIVFRRRPDLSQVDNLRWASSLLGVEFDKGAKDVTRVFFTPADKLVYLDDEIFENTAAERGNTRGARVNAPDGCGNTAQGCVNTDGVNTSAAGLVLDPAGEVKSNTTEGSIKRAQRILTLKVLTGAKRPLTPLVLTRVNRVLTSATRTLII
;
A
#
# COMPACT_ATOMS: atom_id res chain seq x y z
N MET A 1 9.23 -9.02 -5.75
CA MET A 1 8.60 -7.71 -5.92
C MET A 1 7.90 -7.42 -4.65
N SER A 2 8.07 -6.19 -4.18
CA SER A 2 7.68 -5.78 -2.84
C SER A 2 6.52 -4.79 -2.85
N VAL A 3 5.96 -4.48 -4.02
CA VAL A 3 4.80 -3.59 -4.16
C VAL A 3 3.79 -4.15 -5.18
N HIS A 4 2.54 -4.20 -4.76
CA HIS A 4 1.41 -4.61 -5.59
C HIS A 4 0.29 -3.58 -5.50
N VAL A 5 -0.25 -3.17 -6.64
CA VAL A 5 -1.46 -2.36 -6.68
C VAL A 5 -2.68 -3.24 -6.52
N ILE A 6 -3.60 -2.78 -5.68
CA ILE A 6 -4.89 -3.41 -5.43
C ILE A 6 -5.92 -2.82 -6.39
N TYR A 7 -6.66 -3.70 -7.06
CA TYR A 7 -7.78 -3.33 -7.91
C TYR A 7 -8.96 -4.29 -7.69
N TYR A 8 -10.15 -3.88 -8.12
CA TYR A 8 -11.35 -4.70 -8.01
C TYR A 8 -11.63 -5.43 -9.32
N LYS A 9 -11.91 -6.73 -9.24
CA LYS A 9 -12.42 -7.55 -10.35
C LYS A 9 -13.51 -8.45 -9.80
N ASP A 10 -14.70 -8.42 -10.41
CA ASP A 10 -15.85 -9.23 -10.01
C ASP A 10 -16.19 -9.12 -8.50
N GLY A 11 -16.02 -7.92 -7.92
CA GLY A 11 -16.26 -7.65 -6.51
C GLY A 11 -15.15 -8.10 -5.54
N ALA A 12 -14.09 -8.75 -6.03
CA ALA A 12 -12.94 -9.18 -5.24
C ALA A 12 -11.74 -8.23 -5.38
N LYS A 13 -10.95 -8.10 -4.31
CA LYS A 13 -9.65 -7.41 -4.35
C LYS A 13 -8.61 -8.31 -4.97
N MET A 14 -8.05 -7.85 -6.08
CA MET A 14 -6.97 -8.49 -6.83
C MET A 14 -5.69 -7.71 -6.65
N MET A 15 -4.56 -8.39 -6.86
CA MET A 15 -3.24 -7.80 -6.80
C MET A 15 -2.51 -8.00 -8.12
N ARG A 16 -1.81 -6.97 -8.57
CA ARG A 16 -0.80 -7.11 -9.62
C ARG A 16 0.46 -6.36 -9.22
N PRO A 17 1.64 -6.86 -9.60
CA PRO A 17 2.89 -6.20 -9.25
C PRO A 17 3.04 -4.85 -9.95
N ILE A 18 3.83 -3.97 -9.34
CA ILE A 18 4.40 -2.78 -9.98
C ILE A 18 5.89 -3.03 -10.16
N THR A 19 6.39 -2.85 -11.38
CA THR A 19 7.74 -3.28 -11.78
C THR A 19 8.71 -2.10 -12.00
N SER A 20 8.24 -0.86 -11.89
CA SER A 20 9.07 0.32 -12.11
C SER A 20 8.61 1.52 -11.29
N ARG A 21 9.56 2.41 -10.97
CA ARG A 21 9.28 3.72 -10.40
C ARG A 21 8.31 4.53 -11.26
N ALA A 22 8.47 4.50 -12.58
CA ALA A 22 7.63 5.26 -13.50
C ALA A 22 6.15 4.86 -13.37
N GLU A 23 5.86 3.56 -13.35
CA GLU A 23 4.50 3.06 -13.13
C GLU A 23 3.98 3.41 -11.72
N TYR A 24 4.81 3.23 -10.69
CA TYR A 24 4.46 3.55 -9.31
C TYR A 24 4.02 5.01 -9.18
N MET A 25 4.84 5.93 -9.70
CA MET A 25 4.56 7.37 -9.67
C MET A 25 3.34 7.72 -10.53
N ALA A 26 3.17 7.10 -11.70
CA ALA A 26 2.00 7.35 -12.56
C ALA A 26 0.68 6.96 -11.88
N LEU A 27 0.65 5.84 -11.14
CA LEU A 27 -0.52 5.44 -10.36
C LEU A 27 -0.74 6.39 -9.17
N ARG A 28 0.32 6.59 -8.38
CA ARG A 28 0.32 7.39 -7.15
C ARG A 28 -0.08 8.84 -7.38
N ASP A 29 0.49 9.49 -8.37
CA ASP A 29 0.28 10.92 -8.63
C ASP A 29 -0.68 11.16 -9.81
N SER A 30 -1.48 10.14 -10.15
CA SER A 30 -2.56 10.27 -11.13
C SER A 30 -3.54 11.37 -10.74
N GLU A 31 -4.12 12.02 -11.74
CA GLU A 31 -5.12 13.06 -11.52
C GLU A 31 -6.32 12.57 -10.70
N GLN A 32 -6.72 11.31 -10.91
CA GLN A 32 -7.75 10.65 -10.11
C GLN A 32 -7.34 10.54 -8.63
N ASN A 33 -6.12 10.08 -8.34
CA ASN A 33 -5.67 9.88 -6.96
C ASN A 33 -5.48 11.21 -6.21
N ARG A 34 -5.02 12.25 -6.91
CA ARG A 34 -4.90 13.62 -6.36
C ARG A 34 -6.22 14.20 -5.86
N ARG A 35 -7.34 13.81 -6.47
CA ARG A 35 -8.69 14.31 -6.12
C ARG A 35 -9.51 13.31 -5.30
N ALA A 36 -8.95 12.14 -4.99
CA ALA A 36 -9.66 11.10 -4.30
C ALA A 36 -9.81 11.41 -2.80
N ASP A 37 -10.97 11.08 -2.24
CA ASP A 37 -11.10 10.93 -0.79
C ASP A 37 -10.41 9.63 -0.33
N LYS A 38 -10.25 9.48 1.00
CA LYS A 38 -9.56 8.34 1.61
C LYS A 38 -10.00 6.96 1.06
N ARG A 39 -11.29 6.76 0.77
CA ARG A 39 -11.82 5.46 0.34
C ARG A 39 -11.50 5.15 -1.13
N HIS A 40 -11.22 6.19 -1.91
CA HIS A 40 -10.95 6.11 -3.34
C HIS A 40 -9.47 6.27 -3.68
N LEU A 41 -8.60 6.47 -2.67
CA LEU A 41 -7.16 6.46 -2.86
C LEU A 41 -6.68 5.13 -3.45
N VAL A 42 -5.61 5.21 -4.24
CA VAL A 42 -4.87 4.04 -4.71
C VAL A 42 -4.45 3.21 -3.51
N GLN A 43 -4.72 1.92 -3.62
CA GLN A 43 -4.46 0.94 -2.59
C GLN A 43 -3.25 0.10 -2.99
N MET A 44 -2.26 0.01 -2.10
CA MET A 44 -1.06 -0.80 -2.30
C MET A 44 -0.91 -1.83 -1.18
N ASN A 45 -0.35 -2.99 -1.51
CA ASN A 45 0.20 -3.93 -0.53
C ASN A 45 1.70 -4.07 -0.73
N TYR A 46 2.42 -4.14 0.39
CA TYR A 46 3.88 -4.22 0.41
C TYR A 46 4.43 -5.44 1.14
N SER A 47 3.56 -6.33 1.61
CA SER A 47 3.93 -7.36 2.58
C SER A 47 3.73 -8.77 2.06
N CYS A 48 2.87 -8.98 1.04
CA CYS A 48 2.58 -10.29 0.48
C CYS A 48 2.56 -10.32 -1.05
N LEU A 49 2.66 -11.53 -1.60
CA LEU A 49 2.44 -11.84 -3.01
C LEU A 49 0.97 -12.23 -3.23
N PRO A 50 0.41 -12.10 -4.46
CA PRO A 50 -0.93 -12.60 -4.76
C PRO A 50 -1.11 -14.07 -4.39
N ALA A 51 -2.33 -14.43 -3.98
CA ALA A 51 -2.76 -15.83 -4.02
C ALA A 51 -2.66 -16.35 -5.47
N GLU A 52 -2.69 -17.67 -5.66
CA GLU A 52 -2.51 -18.31 -6.97
C GLU A 52 -3.47 -17.78 -8.06
N ASN A 53 -4.70 -17.44 -7.67
CA ASN A 53 -5.71 -16.84 -8.55
C ASN A 53 -5.56 -15.31 -8.75
N GLY A 54 -4.52 -14.69 -8.20
CA GLY A 54 -4.27 -13.25 -8.22
C GLY A 54 -4.95 -12.46 -7.09
N ALA A 55 -5.71 -13.10 -6.21
CA ALA A 55 -6.47 -12.39 -5.18
C ALA A 55 -5.60 -11.93 -4.00
N LEU A 56 -6.01 -10.85 -3.33
CA LEU A 56 -5.48 -10.45 -2.02
C LEU A 56 -5.97 -11.41 -0.92
N LYS A 57 -7.28 -11.75 -0.98
CA LYS A 57 -7.87 -12.66 0.02
C LYS A 57 -7.25 -14.04 -0.12
N GLY A 58 -6.78 -14.59 1.01
CA GLY A 58 -6.12 -15.89 1.05
C GLY A 58 -4.64 -15.83 0.68
N SER A 59 -4.08 -14.64 0.40
CA SER A 59 -2.64 -14.50 0.31
C SER A 59 -1.98 -14.75 1.66
N THR A 60 -1.00 -15.65 1.65
CA THR A 60 -0.16 -16.01 2.81
C THR A 60 1.33 -15.90 2.50
N LEU A 61 1.69 -15.79 1.22
CA LEU A 61 3.08 -15.77 0.79
C LEU A 61 3.66 -14.39 1.04
N GLU A 62 4.64 -14.32 1.94
CA GLU A 62 5.31 -13.07 2.30
C GLU A 62 6.15 -12.55 1.13
N SER A 63 6.18 -11.23 0.98
CA SER A 63 7.11 -10.54 0.08
C SER A 63 8.44 -10.25 0.79
N ASN A 64 9.39 -9.67 0.06
CA ASN A 64 10.71 -9.29 0.60
C ASN A 64 10.68 -8.02 1.46
N SER A 65 9.51 -7.44 1.67
CA SER A 65 9.33 -6.24 2.48
C SER A 65 8.18 -6.38 3.47
N VAL A 66 8.14 -5.39 4.36
CA VAL A 66 7.10 -5.20 5.36
C VAL A 66 6.60 -3.77 5.24
N GLY A 67 5.31 -3.60 4.96
CA GLY A 67 4.62 -2.33 5.13
C GLY A 67 4.21 -2.13 6.60
N MET A 68 4.47 -0.94 7.13
CA MET A 68 4.09 -0.52 8.49
C MET A 68 3.37 0.82 8.45
N ASP A 69 2.28 0.88 9.19
CA ASP A 69 1.47 2.09 9.39
C ASP A 69 1.85 2.68 10.75
N ILE A 70 2.25 3.95 10.77
CA ILE A 70 2.60 4.69 11.98
C ILE A 70 1.53 5.73 12.19
N ASP A 71 0.59 5.43 13.08
CA ASP A 71 -0.45 6.37 13.51
C ASP A 71 0.06 7.23 14.67
N LEU A 72 -0.09 8.54 14.53
CA LEU A 72 0.26 9.51 15.57
C LEU A 72 -0.99 9.95 16.32
N ASN A 73 -0.95 9.81 17.64
CA ASN A 73 -2.09 10.07 18.52
C ASN A 73 -2.05 11.47 19.17
N SER A 74 -1.11 12.34 18.78
CA SER A 74 -1.06 13.69 19.33
C SER A 74 -2.29 14.53 19.00
N GLU A 75 -2.60 15.42 19.94
CA GLU A 75 -3.51 16.54 19.76
C GLU A 75 -3.13 17.39 18.54
N ASP A 76 -4.12 18.03 17.91
CA ASP A 76 -3.95 18.78 16.65
C ASP A 76 -2.86 19.85 16.71
N TRP A 77 -2.68 20.50 17.85
CA TRP A 77 -1.70 21.58 18.00
C TRP A 77 -0.25 21.08 18.08
N ALA A 78 -0.03 19.80 18.43
CA ALA A 78 1.29 19.20 18.60
C ALA A 78 1.67 18.25 17.45
N VAL A 79 0.69 17.83 16.64
CA VAL A 79 0.86 16.79 15.62
C VAL A 79 1.97 17.10 14.62
N GLU A 80 2.12 18.36 14.18
CA GLU A 80 3.14 18.72 13.19
C GLU A 80 4.57 18.60 13.73
N LYS A 81 4.76 18.92 15.02
CA LYS A 81 6.06 18.76 15.69
C LYS A 81 6.39 17.28 15.88
N GLU A 82 5.42 16.47 16.30
CA GLU A 82 5.59 15.03 16.43
C GLU A 82 5.86 14.39 15.06
N LYS A 83 5.07 14.71 14.03
CA LYS A 83 5.27 14.27 12.65
C LYS A 83 6.70 14.54 12.20
N ARG A 84 7.20 15.76 12.42
CA ARG A 84 8.57 16.10 12.04
C ARG A 84 9.59 15.25 12.81
N THR A 85 9.41 15.10 14.11
CA THR A 85 10.32 14.31 14.97
C THR A 85 10.39 12.86 14.50
N VAL A 86 9.23 12.23 14.26
CA VAL A 86 9.13 10.85 13.79
C VAL A 86 9.75 10.70 12.39
N ARG A 87 9.51 11.66 11.48
CA ARG A 87 10.17 11.67 10.16
C ARG A 87 11.69 11.73 10.29
N ASP A 88 12.20 12.62 11.12
CA ASP A 88 13.64 12.79 11.32
C ASP A 88 14.26 11.50 11.89
N GLN A 89 13.57 10.82 12.82
CA GLN A 89 13.97 9.50 13.33
C GLN A 89 14.01 8.43 12.25
N ILE A 90 12.97 8.33 11.41
CA ILE A 90 12.91 7.36 10.31
C ILE A 90 14.05 7.61 9.31
N VAL A 91 14.29 8.87 8.93
CA VAL A 91 15.37 9.23 8.00
C VAL A 91 16.74 8.94 8.62
N ALA A 92 16.94 9.22 9.91
CA ALA A 92 18.18 8.93 10.61
C ALA A 92 18.45 7.43 10.73
N LYS A 93 17.41 6.60 10.80
CA LYS A 93 17.48 5.13 10.91
C LYS A 93 17.27 4.38 9.60
N ARG A 94 17.22 5.08 8.46
CA ARG A 94 16.88 4.49 7.15
C ARG A 94 17.77 3.30 6.77
N GLU A 95 19.06 3.37 7.09
CA GLU A 95 20.05 2.34 6.76
C GLU A 95 19.89 1.12 7.68
N ASP A 96 19.84 1.34 8.99
CA ASP A 96 19.58 0.30 10.00
C ASP A 96 18.25 -0.43 9.74
N LEU A 97 17.22 0.30 9.32
CA LEU A 97 15.90 -0.21 9.03
C LEU A 97 15.84 -0.97 7.70
N GLY A 98 16.72 -0.66 6.75
CA GLY A 98 16.57 -1.07 5.36
C GLY A 98 15.33 -0.44 4.72
N LEU A 99 15.15 0.86 4.90
CA LEU A 99 13.99 1.62 4.43
C LEU A 99 13.92 1.60 2.89
N LEU A 100 12.74 1.29 2.36
CA LEU A 100 12.43 1.25 0.93
C LEU A 100 11.44 2.35 0.52
N MET A 101 10.52 2.75 1.41
CA MET A 101 9.54 3.80 1.13
C MET A 101 9.16 4.52 2.41
N LEU A 102 9.01 5.85 2.34
CA LEU A 102 8.41 6.68 3.39
C LEU A 102 7.47 7.69 2.73
N GLU A 103 6.23 7.74 3.18
CA GLU A 103 5.27 8.78 2.82
C GLU A 103 4.45 9.22 4.03
N GLU A 104 3.96 10.46 4.00
CA GLU A 104 2.92 10.88 4.93
C GLU A 104 1.60 10.18 4.59
N SER A 105 0.91 9.65 5.60
CA SER A 105 -0.41 9.07 5.41
C SER A 105 -1.47 10.14 5.13
N PHE A 106 -2.66 9.72 4.69
CA PHE A 106 -3.79 10.63 4.46
C PHE A 106 -4.23 11.36 5.74
N SER A 107 -4.06 10.71 6.90
CA SER A 107 -4.45 11.24 8.22
C SER A 107 -3.24 11.83 8.96
N LYS A 108 -2.96 11.36 10.17
CA LYS A 108 -1.89 11.87 11.05
C LYS A 108 -0.87 10.77 11.25
N GLY A 109 0.08 10.64 10.33
CA GLY A 109 1.03 9.55 10.42
C GLY A 109 1.89 9.37 9.18
N TYR A 110 2.51 8.20 9.11
CA TYR A 110 3.37 7.79 8.02
C TYR A 110 3.08 6.35 7.61
N HIS A 111 3.20 6.07 6.31
CA HIS A 111 3.41 4.72 5.84
C HIS A 111 4.89 4.54 5.57
N ILE A 112 5.45 3.43 6.06
CA ILE A 112 6.81 3.03 5.72
C ILE A 112 6.82 1.63 5.14
N VAL A 113 7.78 1.37 4.26
CA VAL A 113 8.11 0.04 3.78
C VAL A 113 9.58 -0.19 4.03
N PHE A 114 9.92 -1.34 4.59
CA PHE A 114 11.30 -1.71 4.88
C PHE A 114 11.58 -3.16 4.50
N ARG A 115 12.86 -3.49 4.33
CA ARG A 115 13.29 -4.84 3.97
C ARG A 115 12.90 -5.83 5.05
N ARG A 116 12.25 -6.92 4.64
CA ARG A 116 11.88 -8.00 5.55
C ARG A 116 13.13 -8.66 6.08
N ARG A 117 13.15 -8.87 7.39
CA ARG A 117 14.07 -9.79 8.05
C ARG A 117 13.52 -11.21 7.96
N PRO A 118 14.12 -12.11 7.17
CA PRO A 118 13.55 -13.43 6.89
C PRO A 118 13.60 -14.39 8.08
N ASP A 119 14.38 -14.06 9.10
CA ASP A 119 14.43 -14.74 10.40
C ASP A 119 13.24 -14.40 11.32
N LEU A 120 12.47 -13.37 10.99
CA LEU A 120 11.36 -12.86 11.80
C LEU A 120 10.02 -13.04 11.11
N SER A 121 8.98 -13.29 11.90
CA SER A 121 7.59 -13.26 11.42
C SER A 121 7.19 -11.83 10.99
N GLN A 122 6.06 -11.69 10.29
CA GLN A 122 5.46 -10.38 10.02
C GLN A 122 5.33 -9.51 11.28
N VAL A 123 4.81 -10.08 12.37
CA VAL A 123 4.59 -9.34 13.64
C VAL A 123 5.91 -8.97 14.30
N ASP A 124 6.89 -9.88 14.29
CA ASP A 124 8.18 -9.62 14.92
C ASP A 124 9.01 -8.60 14.13
N ASN A 125 8.90 -8.58 12.80
CA ASN A 125 9.45 -7.49 11.97
C ASN A 125 8.86 -6.13 12.39
N LEU A 126 7.55 -6.04 12.55
CA LEU A 126 6.87 -4.81 12.97
C LEU A 126 7.30 -4.38 14.39
N ARG A 127 7.39 -5.32 15.34
CA ARG A 127 7.88 -5.04 16.71
C ARG A 127 9.31 -4.54 16.71
N TRP A 128 10.18 -5.18 15.92
CA TRP A 128 11.57 -4.76 15.77
C TRP A 128 11.66 -3.34 15.20
N ALA A 129 10.91 -3.04 14.13
CA ALA A 129 10.89 -1.71 13.52
C ALA A 129 10.33 -0.64 14.48
N SER A 130 9.24 -0.93 15.19
CA SER A 130 8.70 -0.07 16.25
C SER A 130 9.76 0.25 17.31
N SER A 131 10.49 -0.77 17.79
CA SER A 131 11.54 -0.60 18.78
C SER A 131 12.73 0.19 18.26
N LEU A 132 13.13 0.00 17.00
CA LEU A 132 14.24 0.72 16.36
C LEU A 132 13.92 2.21 16.20
N LEU A 133 12.68 2.52 15.84
CA LEU A 133 12.21 3.88 15.60
C LEU A 133 11.75 4.59 16.89
N GLY A 134 11.55 3.86 17.98
CA GLY A 134 11.02 4.41 19.23
C GLY A 134 9.55 4.81 19.13
N VAL A 135 8.78 4.17 18.25
CA VAL A 135 7.35 4.40 18.06
C VAL A 135 6.54 3.29 18.72
N GLU A 136 5.28 3.57 19.09
CA GLU A 136 4.39 2.56 19.64
C GLU A 136 4.14 1.44 18.62
N PHE A 137 4.12 0.20 19.10
CA PHE A 137 3.74 -0.94 18.28
C PHE A 137 2.22 -1.01 18.12
N ASP A 138 1.73 -0.98 16.88
CA ASP A 138 0.31 -1.20 16.57
C ASP A 138 -0.09 -2.65 16.89
N LYS A 139 -0.81 -2.83 18.00
CA LYS A 139 -1.31 -4.13 18.46
C LYS A 139 -2.27 -4.81 17.47
N GLY A 140 -2.86 -4.03 16.55
CA GLY A 140 -3.70 -4.53 15.46
C GLY A 140 -2.91 -5.02 14.25
N ALA A 141 -1.63 -4.68 14.12
CA ALA A 141 -0.80 -4.99 12.96
C ALA A 141 -0.29 -6.45 12.98
N LYS A 142 -1.15 -7.37 12.54
CA LYS A 142 -0.85 -8.81 12.44
C LYS A 142 -0.99 -9.40 11.04
N ASP A 143 -1.57 -8.65 10.11
CA ASP A 143 -1.97 -9.15 8.80
C ASP A 143 -0.95 -8.79 7.71
N VAL A 144 -0.47 -9.79 6.98
CA VAL A 144 0.40 -9.60 5.82
C VAL A 144 -0.36 -8.99 4.63
N THR A 145 -1.68 -9.12 4.61
CA THR A 145 -2.56 -8.59 3.56
C THR A 145 -3.02 -7.15 3.81
N ARG A 146 -2.43 -6.45 4.81
CA ARG A 146 -2.76 -5.04 5.09
C ARG A 146 -2.58 -4.17 3.84
N VAL A 147 -3.57 -3.31 3.60
CA VAL A 147 -3.60 -2.41 2.44
C VAL A 147 -3.35 -0.98 2.91
N PHE A 148 -2.50 -0.27 2.18
CA PHE A 148 -2.13 1.11 2.42
C PHE A 148 -2.83 2.01 1.42
N PHE A 149 -3.48 3.06 1.91
CA PHE A 149 -4.14 4.07 1.07
C PHE A 149 -3.13 5.17 0.75
N THR A 150 -2.62 5.20 -0.46
CA THR A 150 -1.47 6.02 -0.86
C THR A 150 -1.93 7.40 -1.36
N PRO A 151 -1.76 8.48 -0.58
CA PRO A 151 -2.09 9.83 -1.04
C PRO A 151 -1.07 10.35 -2.07
N ALA A 152 -1.52 11.12 -3.05
CA ALA A 152 -0.62 11.80 -3.99
C ALA A 152 0.27 12.87 -3.30
N ASP A 153 1.39 13.23 -3.93
CA ASP A 153 2.27 14.37 -3.56
C ASP A 153 2.86 14.37 -2.12
N LYS A 154 2.73 13.25 -1.40
CA LYS A 154 3.18 13.07 0.00
C LYS A 154 4.38 12.13 0.18
N LEU A 155 5.07 11.78 -0.90
CA LEU A 155 6.20 10.85 -0.91
C LEU A 155 7.45 11.57 -0.40
N VAL A 156 8.12 10.99 0.59
CA VAL A 156 9.33 11.57 1.19
C VAL A 156 10.58 10.81 0.75
N TYR A 157 10.49 9.48 0.66
CA TYR A 157 11.60 8.61 0.25
C TYR A 157 11.06 7.42 -0.55
N LEU A 158 11.81 7.01 -1.57
CA LEU A 158 11.55 5.82 -2.37
C LEU A 158 12.86 5.25 -2.88
N ASP A 159 13.06 3.97 -2.64
CA ASP A 159 14.15 3.14 -3.16
C ASP A 159 13.61 2.23 -4.27
N ASP A 160 14.40 2.03 -5.33
CA ASP A 160 13.98 1.22 -6.48
C ASP A 160 14.03 -0.30 -6.19
N GLU A 161 14.73 -0.73 -5.13
CA GLU A 161 14.74 -2.14 -4.70
C GLU A 161 13.32 -2.66 -4.39
N ILE A 162 12.36 -1.78 -4.06
CA ILE A 162 10.96 -2.16 -3.84
C ILE A 162 10.33 -2.82 -5.09
N PHE A 163 10.85 -2.52 -6.29
CA PHE A 163 10.38 -3.07 -7.56
C PHE A 163 11.10 -4.38 -7.95
N GLU A 164 12.13 -4.79 -7.22
CA GLU A 164 12.94 -5.96 -7.55
C GLU A 164 12.33 -7.29 -7.05
N ASN A 165 12.68 -8.38 -7.72
CA ASN A 165 12.18 -9.73 -7.42
C ASN A 165 13.21 -10.68 -6.80
N THR A 166 14.44 -10.22 -6.60
CA THR A 166 15.64 -11.04 -6.38
C THR A 166 15.68 -11.86 -5.09
N ALA A 167 14.82 -11.59 -4.10
CA ALA A 167 14.75 -12.38 -2.86
C ALA A 167 13.57 -13.37 -2.78
N ALA A 168 12.53 -13.24 -3.62
CA ALA A 168 11.41 -14.19 -3.64
C ALA A 168 11.83 -15.55 -4.24
N GLU A 169 12.83 -15.54 -5.12
CA GLU A 169 13.38 -16.74 -5.75
C GLU A 169 14.21 -17.60 -4.79
N ARG A 170 14.77 -17.03 -3.71
CA ARG A 170 15.59 -17.77 -2.74
C ARG A 170 14.78 -18.58 -1.72
N GLY A 171 13.47 -18.31 -1.60
CA GLY A 171 12.56 -19.02 -0.71
C GLY A 171 12.04 -20.34 -1.28
N ASN A 172 12.01 -20.48 -2.61
CA ASN A 172 11.44 -21.66 -3.27
C ASN A 172 12.37 -22.89 -3.23
N THR A 173 13.66 -22.72 -2.91
CA THR A 173 14.63 -23.82 -2.74
C THR A 173 14.70 -24.40 -1.33
N ARG A 174 13.97 -23.85 -0.35
CA ARG A 174 13.96 -24.39 1.03
C ARG A 174 12.90 -25.48 1.26
N GLY A 175 12.12 -25.84 0.24
CA GLY A 175 11.07 -26.87 0.30
C GLY A 175 11.49 -28.28 -0.15
N ALA A 176 12.64 -28.46 -0.80
CA ALA A 176 13.11 -29.78 -1.23
C ALA A 176 14.08 -30.38 -0.19
N ARG A 177 13.56 -30.77 0.97
CA ARG A 177 14.23 -31.82 1.77
C ARG A 177 13.99 -33.15 1.06
N VAL A 178 14.86 -33.49 0.11
CA VAL A 178 15.05 -34.89 -0.28
C VAL A 178 15.61 -35.61 0.95
N ASN A 179 14.83 -36.53 1.49
CA ASN A 179 15.33 -37.51 2.45
C ASN A 179 16.39 -38.36 1.72
N ALA A 180 17.66 -38.07 1.94
CA ALA A 180 18.74 -38.98 1.61
C ALA A 180 18.85 -40.00 2.75
N PRO A 181 18.74 -41.31 2.49
CA PRO A 181 19.20 -42.29 3.45
C PRO A 181 20.71 -42.42 3.36
N ASP A 182 21.35 -42.43 4.52
CA ASP A 182 22.78 -42.71 4.71
C ASP A 182 23.15 -44.10 4.17
N GLY A 183 24.22 -44.18 3.38
CA GLY A 183 24.75 -45.44 2.87
C GLY A 183 26.15 -45.30 2.28
N CYS A 184 27.15 -45.67 3.07
CA CYS A 184 28.58 -45.74 2.74
C CYS A 184 28.87 -46.76 1.61
N GLY A 185 29.82 -46.45 0.72
CA GLY A 185 30.39 -47.43 -0.21
C GLY A 185 31.37 -46.82 -1.23
N ASN A 186 32.67 -47.00 -1.00
CA ASN A 186 33.74 -46.78 -1.98
C ASN A 186 33.56 -47.70 -3.20
N THR A 187 33.81 -47.19 -4.41
CA THR A 187 34.67 -47.83 -5.43
C THR A 187 34.79 -46.93 -6.67
N ALA A 188 36.01 -46.84 -7.19
CA ALA A 188 36.34 -46.25 -8.48
C ALA A 188 35.79 -47.11 -9.63
N GLN A 189 35.32 -46.50 -10.72
CA GLN A 189 35.50 -46.97 -12.10
C GLN A 189 34.94 -45.92 -13.07
N GLY A 190 35.70 -45.55 -14.11
CA GLY A 190 35.25 -44.65 -15.17
C GLY A 190 34.69 -45.38 -16.39
N CYS A 191 33.93 -44.65 -17.23
CA CYS A 191 33.68 -44.80 -18.68
C CYS A 191 32.58 -43.79 -19.07
N VAL A 192 32.78 -42.78 -19.93
CA VAL A 192 32.91 -42.74 -21.40
C VAL A 192 31.62 -43.14 -22.16
N ASN A 193 31.06 -42.13 -22.88
CA ASN A 193 30.19 -42.08 -24.08
C ASN A 193 28.86 -42.90 -24.08
N THR A 194 27.77 -42.58 -24.78
CA THR A 194 27.50 -41.98 -26.11
C THR A 194 26.05 -41.46 -26.19
N ASP A 195 25.83 -40.46 -27.04
CA ASP A 195 24.73 -40.25 -28.01
C ASP A 195 23.31 -40.78 -27.75
N GLY A 196 22.34 -39.88 -27.87
CA GLY A 196 20.92 -40.20 -27.94
C GLY A 196 20.05 -39.00 -28.32
N VAL A 197 20.08 -38.66 -29.60
CA VAL A 197 19.12 -37.77 -30.28
C VAL A 197 17.68 -38.22 -30.00
N ASN A 198 16.79 -37.29 -29.64
CA ASN A 198 15.41 -37.39 -30.12
C ASN A 198 14.80 -36.03 -30.42
N THR A 199 14.50 -35.86 -31.69
CA THR A 199 13.78 -34.77 -32.33
C THR A 199 12.27 -34.97 -32.20
N SER A 200 11.54 -33.92 -31.87
CA SER A 200 10.22 -33.68 -32.48
C SER A 200 9.83 -32.21 -32.34
N ALA A 201 9.91 -31.55 -33.50
CA ALA A 201 9.35 -30.24 -33.76
C ALA A 201 7.81 -30.33 -33.89
N ALA A 202 7.12 -29.30 -33.43
CA ALA A 202 5.88 -28.83 -34.04
C ALA A 202 5.68 -27.36 -33.64
N GLY A 203 6.25 -26.45 -34.43
CA GLY A 203 5.82 -25.07 -34.48
C GLY A 203 4.58 -24.96 -35.36
N LEU A 204 3.63 -24.13 -34.95
CA LEU A 204 2.58 -23.59 -35.80
C LEU A 204 2.41 -22.11 -35.44
N VAL A 205 2.96 -21.27 -36.31
CA VAL A 205 2.58 -19.88 -36.52
C VAL A 205 1.50 -19.89 -37.60
N LEU A 206 0.45 -19.08 -37.47
CA LEU A 206 -0.22 -18.34 -38.56
C LEU A 206 -1.29 -17.38 -37.98
N ASP A 207 -0.92 -16.09 -38.01
CA ASP A 207 -1.61 -14.88 -38.47
C ASP A 207 -3.03 -14.41 -38.06
N PRO A 208 -3.26 -13.07 -38.06
CA PRO A 208 -4.43 -12.38 -37.51
C PRO A 208 -5.41 -11.89 -38.59
N ALA A 209 -6.72 -12.04 -38.35
CA ALA A 209 -7.85 -11.21 -38.81
C ALA A 209 -9.13 -12.03 -38.72
N GLY A 210 -10.15 -11.54 -38.03
CA GLY A 210 -11.42 -12.26 -37.91
C GLY A 210 -12.41 -11.60 -36.98
N GLU A 211 -13.05 -10.55 -37.49
CA GLU A 211 -14.29 -9.96 -37.00
C GLU A 211 -15.34 -11.05 -36.70
N VAL A 212 -15.92 -11.07 -35.51
CA VAL A 212 -17.12 -11.88 -35.22
C VAL A 212 -18.23 -10.97 -34.68
N LYS A 213 -19.31 -10.95 -35.46
CA LYS A 213 -20.55 -10.24 -35.21
C LYS A 213 -21.38 -10.88 -34.08
N SER A 214 -22.14 -9.98 -33.47
CA SER A 214 -23.31 -10.15 -32.62
C SER A 214 -24.14 -11.42 -32.83
N ASN A 215 -24.52 -12.06 -31.73
CA ASN A 215 -25.82 -12.74 -31.60
C ASN A 215 -26.50 -12.31 -30.29
N THR A 216 -27.67 -11.70 -30.47
CA THR A 216 -28.62 -11.26 -29.46
C THR A 216 -29.38 -12.46 -28.91
N THR A 217 -29.63 -12.49 -27.61
CA THR A 217 -30.85 -13.10 -27.06
C THR A 217 -31.39 -12.18 -25.98
N GLU A 218 -32.55 -11.60 -26.29
CA GLU A 218 -33.39 -10.83 -25.40
C GLU A 218 -33.97 -11.70 -24.28
N GLY A 219 -34.03 -11.15 -23.07
CA GLY A 219 -34.59 -11.82 -21.90
C GLY A 219 -34.75 -10.86 -20.72
N SER A 220 -35.57 -9.83 -20.94
CA SER A 220 -36.32 -9.00 -19.98
C SER A 220 -36.09 -9.18 -18.46
N ILE A 221 -35.76 -8.10 -17.76
CA ILE A 221 -36.60 -7.48 -16.71
C ILE A 221 -36.28 -5.97 -16.65
N LYS A 222 -37.30 -5.15 -16.90
CA LYS A 222 -37.24 -3.69 -16.89
C LYS A 222 -37.62 -3.13 -15.51
N ARG A 223 -36.90 -2.08 -15.12
CA ARG A 223 -37.34 -0.85 -14.41
C ARG A 223 -38.23 -0.95 -13.16
N ALA A 224 -37.75 -0.32 -12.08
CA ALA A 224 -38.58 0.60 -11.31
C ALA A 224 -37.73 1.75 -10.71
N GLN A 225 -37.80 2.92 -11.34
CA GLN A 225 -37.51 4.23 -10.74
C GLN A 225 -38.79 5.07 -10.86
N ARG A 226 -39.29 5.60 -9.74
CA ARG A 226 -40.09 6.85 -9.62
C ARG A 226 -40.32 7.12 -8.12
N ILE A 227 -39.73 8.18 -7.55
CA ILE A 227 -40.25 9.55 -7.36
C ILE A 227 -41.45 9.63 -6.38
N LEU A 228 -41.12 10.15 -5.19
CA LEU A 228 -41.74 11.24 -4.39
C LEU A 228 -43.27 11.28 -4.22
N THR A 229 -43.75 11.35 -2.96
CA THR A 229 -44.70 12.38 -2.49
C THR A 229 -44.71 12.51 -0.96
N LEU A 230 -44.74 13.77 -0.50
CA LEU A 230 -44.88 14.34 0.86
C LEU A 230 -46.18 13.97 1.62
N LYS A 231 -46.10 13.98 2.97
CA LYS A 231 -47.05 14.59 3.95
C LYS A 231 -46.48 14.39 5.38
N VAL A 232 -45.83 15.37 6.03
CA VAL A 232 -46.30 16.52 6.86
C VAL A 232 -47.02 16.13 8.17
N LEU A 233 -46.61 16.81 9.26
CA LEU A 233 -47.21 17.01 10.60
C LEU A 233 -46.64 16.06 11.69
N THR A 234 -46.07 16.48 12.83
CA THR A 234 -46.29 17.68 13.67
C THR A 234 -45.13 18.04 14.62
N GLY A 235 -44.94 19.34 14.87
CA GLY A 235 -44.59 20.00 16.16
C GLY A 235 -43.15 19.89 16.70
N ALA A 236 -42.53 20.89 17.34
CA ALA A 236 -42.96 22.24 17.69
C ALA A 236 -41.73 23.13 18.05
N LYS A 237 -41.82 24.40 17.65
CA LYS A 237 -41.36 25.66 18.29
C LYS A 237 -40.10 25.66 19.17
N ARG A 238 -39.11 26.48 18.77
CA ARG A 238 -38.60 27.63 19.55
C ARG A 238 -37.75 28.57 18.64
N PRO A 239 -37.93 29.91 18.71
CA PRO A 239 -37.21 30.85 17.86
C PRO A 239 -35.85 31.27 18.46
N LEU A 240 -34.85 31.41 17.60
CA LEU A 240 -33.57 32.08 17.90
C LEU A 240 -33.75 33.61 17.75
N THR A 241 -33.36 34.34 18.79
CA THR A 241 -33.22 35.80 18.78
C THR A 241 -31.91 36.22 18.10
N PRO A 242 -31.88 37.32 17.33
CA PRO A 242 -30.63 37.88 16.82
C PRO A 242 -29.99 38.79 17.89
N LEU A 243 -28.73 38.53 18.22
CA LEU A 243 -27.94 39.40 19.09
C LEU A 243 -27.46 40.62 18.29
N VAL A 244 -27.93 41.78 18.74
CA VAL A 244 -27.63 43.11 18.20
C VAL A 244 -26.16 43.47 18.41
N LEU A 245 -25.51 43.87 17.32
CA LEU A 245 -24.17 44.44 17.29
C LEU A 245 -24.24 45.91 17.76
N THR A 246 -23.85 46.18 19.00
CA THR A 246 -23.71 47.56 19.50
C THR A 246 -22.25 47.99 19.47
N ARG A 247 -21.97 48.99 18.64
CA ARG A 247 -20.72 49.79 18.63
C ARG A 247 -20.45 50.36 20.02
N VAL A 248 -19.20 50.26 20.49
CA VAL A 248 -18.65 51.21 21.45
C VAL A 248 -17.34 51.74 20.89
N ASN A 249 -17.38 53.00 20.48
CA ASN A 249 -16.21 53.85 20.26
C ASN A 249 -15.49 54.04 21.60
N ARG A 250 -14.19 53.77 21.65
CA ARG A 250 -13.30 54.52 22.55
C ARG A 250 -11.95 54.78 21.90
N VAL A 251 -11.81 56.05 21.53
CA VAL A 251 -10.58 56.79 21.25
C VAL A 251 -9.66 56.71 22.47
N LEU A 252 -8.36 56.44 22.26
CA LEU A 252 -7.26 56.99 23.06
C LEU A 252 -5.93 56.85 22.32
N THR A 253 -5.61 57.93 21.59
CA THR A 253 -4.33 58.66 21.51
C THR A 253 -3.01 57.89 21.42
N SER A 254 -2.40 58.03 20.25
CA SER A 254 -0.96 58.02 19.95
C SER A 254 -0.16 58.94 20.89
N ALA A 255 0.99 58.45 21.37
CA ALA A 255 2.07 59.27 21.89
C ALA A 255 3.40 58.81 21.26
N THR A 256 3.75 59.41 20.13
CA THR A 256 5.12 59.55 19.65
C THR A 256 5.75 60.76 20.35
N ARG A 257 6.89 60.56 21.02
CA ARG A 257 7.82 61.66 21.27
C ARG A 257 9.26 61.15 21.26
N THR A 258 9.90 61.44 20.13
CA THR A 258 11.34 61.53 19.91
C THR A 258 11.97 62.49 20.92
N LEU A 259 13.10 62.11 21.51
CA LEU A 259 14.06 63.02 22.13
C LEU A 259 15.46 62.66 21.65
N ILE A 260 16.00 63.52 20.78
CA ILE A 260 17.36 64.10 20.76
C ILE A 260 18.50 63.17 21.24
N ILE A 261 19.33 62.70 20.30
CA ILE A 261 20.69 63.20 20.03
C ILE A 261 20.90 63.17 18.50
#